data_AF-A0A0R2CHC8-F1
#
_entry.id   AF-A0A0R2CHC8-F1
#
_cell.length_a   1.000
_cell.length_b   1.000
_cell.length_c   1.000
_cell.angle_alpha   90.00
_cell.angle_beta   90.00
_cell.angle_gamma   90.00
#
_symmetry.space_group_name_H-M   'P 1'
#
loop_
_entity.id
_entity.type
_entity.pdbx_description
1 polymer ?
#
loop_
_entity_poly.entity_id
_entity_poly.type
_entity_poly.pdbx_seq_one_letter_code
_entity_poly.pdbx_strand_id
1 'polypeptide(L)'
;MSEKTDTAIFAGGCFWCMVKPFDEYPGIIKVVSGYTGGHVANPTYEQVCSHTTGHTEAVEITFDPEVVSYEKLVEIYWQQTDPTDAMGQFQDRGDSYRPVIFTKNKEQNRIAIDSKEKLAKSGKYDKPIVTSIEDAKPFYRAEEYHQEFYKKNPERFAMEEIGRMEYQRRFL
;
A
#
# COMPACT_ATOMS: atom_id res chain seq x y z
N MET A 1 -1.01 -30.48 -1.10
CA MET A 1 -1.58 -29.75 0.05
C MET A 1 -2.22 -28.50 -0.52
N SER A 2 -3.43 -28.14 -0.12
CA SER A 2 -4.03 -26.87 -0.56
C SER A 2 -3.23 -25.76 0.13
N GLU A 3 -2.37 -25.06 -0.60
CA GLU A 3 -1.71 -23.85 -0.11
C GLU A 3 -2.82 -22.85 0.26
N LYS A 4 -3.04 -22.64 1.56
CA LYS A 4 -4.03 -21.67 2.04
C LYS A 4 -3.41 -20.30 1.85
N THR A 5 -3.79 -19.59 0.80
CA THR A 5 -3.34 -18.21 0.59
C THR A 5 -4.18 -17.21 1.39
N ASP A 6 -3.57 -16.09 1.73
CA ASP A 6 -4.24 -14.94 2.36
C ASP A 6 -3.95 -13.67 1.51
N THR A 7 -4.68 -12.58 1.76
CA THR A 7 -4.59 -11.32 1.03
C THR A 7 -4.46 -10.11 1.97
N ALA A 8 -3.63 -9.15 1.59
CA ALA A 8 -3.47 -7.85 2.24
C ALA A 8 -3.67 -6.73 1.22
N ILE A 9 -4.30 -5.63 1.63
CA ILE A 9 -4.53 -4.48 0.75
C ILE A 9 -3.97 -3.21 1.40
N PHE A 10 -3.06 -2.54 0.71
CA PHE A 10 -2.37 -1.35 1.22
C PHE A 10 -2.40 -0.20 0.21
N ALA A 11 -2.66 1.01 0.69
CA ALA A 11 -2.57 2.27 -0.05
C ALA A 11 -1.52 3.18 0.59
N GLY A 12 -0.74 3.86 -0.24
CA GLY A 12 0.50 4.50 0.23
C GLY A 12 1.23 5.31 -0.83
N GLY A 13 0.49 6.11 -1.60
CA GLY A 13 1.03 6.86 -2.74
C GLY A 13 0.90 6.12 -4.05
N CYS A 14 1.74 6.46 -5.03
CA CYS A 14 1.78 5.77 -6.31
C CYS A 14 1.93 4.26 -6.09
N PHE A 15 0.97 3.49 -6.62
CA PHE A 15 0.97 2.03 -6.49
C PHE A 15 2.16 1.35 -7.18
N TRP A 16 2.85 2.01 -8.13
CA TRP A 16 3.99 1.44 -8.84
C TRP A 16 5.16 1.23 -7.88
N CYS A 17 5.41 2.23 -7.03
CA CYS A 17 6.43 2.18 -5.99
C CYS A 17 6.05 1.23 -4.85
N MET A 18 4.77 0.94 -4.66
CA MET A 18 4.29 0.01 -3.64
C MET A 18 4.46 -1.46 -4.04
N VAL A 19 4.55 -1.80 -5.33
CA VAL A 19 4.62 -3.21 -5.78
C VAL A 19 5.97 -3.87 -5.46
N LYS A 20 7.07 -3.25 -5.90
CA LYS A 20 8.42 -3.83 -5.84
C LYS A 20 8.85 -4.29 -4.44
N PRO A 21 8.59 -3.55 -3.34
CA PRO A 21 8.96 -3.98 -2.00
C PRO A 21 8.33 -5.31 -1.54
N PHE A 22 7.18 -5.69 -2.11
CA PHE A 22 6.52 -6.96 -1.79
C PHE A 22 6.82 -8.05 -2.84
N ASP A 23 6.93 -7.72 -4.12
CA ASP A 23 7.10 -8.71 -5.21
C ASP A 23 8.35 -9.59 -5.03
N GLU A 24 9.41 -9.06 -4.41
CA GLU A 24 10.66 -9.78 -4.17
C GLU A 24 10.73 -10.50 -2.81
N TYR A 25 9.68 -10.38 -1.98
CA TYR A 25 9.69 -10.89 -0.61
C TYR A 25 9.29 -12.38 -0.54
N PRO A 26 10.06 -13.25 0.17
CA PRO A 26 9.72 -14.67 0.29
C PRO A 26 8.32 -14.90 0.85
N GLY A 27 7.54 -15.76 0.21
CA GLY A 27 6.15 -16.06 0.57
C GLY A 27 5.11 -15.18 -0.11
N ILE A 28 5.51 -14.17 -0.89
CA ILE A 28 4.59 -13.43 -1.75
C ILE A 28 4.34 -14.22 -3.03
N ILE A 29 3.06 -14.41 -3.36
CA ILE A 29 2.60 -15.18 -4.52
C ILE A 29 2.28 -14.23 -5.68
N LYS A 30 1.66 -13.09 -5.37
CA LYS A 30 1.23 -12.12 -6.37
C LYS A 30 1.03 -10.75 -5.76
N VAL A 31 1.41 -9.69 -6.48
CA VAL A 31 1.06 -8.30 -6.16
C VAL A 31 0.32 -7.68 -7.34
N VAL A 32 -0.83 -7.06 -7.08
CA VAL A 32 -1.69 -6.44 -8.10
C VAL A 32 -1.89 -4.97 -7.77
N SER A 33 -1.60 -4.10 -8.73
CA SER A 33 -1.98 -2.68 -8.66
C SER A 33 -3.47 -2.50 -8.94
N GLY A 34 -4.13 -1.62 -8.18
CA GLY A 34 -5.55 -1.36 -8.35
C GLY A 34 -6.07 -0.18 -7.53
N TYR A 35 -7.40 -0.10 -7.48
CA TYR A 35 -8.15 0.99 -6.88
C TYR A 35 -9.14 0.44 -5.86
N THR A 36 -9.22 1.05 -4.68
CA THR A 36 -10.18 0.66 -3.63
C THR A 36 -10.52 1.85 -2.73
N GLY A 37 -11.39 1.66 -1.73
CA GLY A 37 -11.78 2.70 -0.78
C GLY A 37 -12.87 3.66 -1.27
N GLY A 38 -13.08 3.76 -2.58
CA GLY A 38 -14.07 4.66 -3.20
C GLY A 38 -15.47 4.10 -3.35
N HIS A 39 -16.26 4.76 -4.19
CA HIS A 39 -17.69 4.47 -4.39
C HIS A 39 -18.09 4.24 -5.86
N VAL A 40 -17.17 4.42 -6.82
CA VAL A 40 -17.43 4.18 -8.24
C VAL A 40 -17.03 2.75 -8.59
N ALA A 41 -17.95 1.97 -9.14
CA ALA A 41 -17.64 0.60 -9.55
C ALA A 41 -16.81 0.56 -10.84
N ASN A 42 -15.79 -0.30 -10.89
CA ASN A 42 -14.89 -0.49 -12.03
C ASN A 42 -14.31 0.83 -12.58
N PRO A 43 -13.68 1.66 -11.73
CA PRO A 43 -13.15 2.95 -12.18
C PRO A 43 -11.95 2.76 -13.13
N THR A 44 -11.79 3.65 -14.10
CA THR A 44 -10.55 3.76 -14.89
C THR A 44 -9.52 4.62 -14.18
N TYR A 45 -8.25 4.50 -14.58
CA TYR A 45 -7.18 5.36 -14.08
C TYR A 45 -7.54 6.85 -14.18
N GLU A 46 -8.06 7.29 -15.33
CA GLU A 46 -8.41 8.71 -15.55
C GLU A 46 -9.52 9.16 -14.59
N GLN A 47 -10.48 8.29 -14.28
CA GLN A 47 -11.52 8.60 -13.31
C GLN A 47 -10.92 8.73 -11.90
N VAL A 48 -9.99 7.86 -11.50
CA VAL A 48 -9.32 7.95 -10.20
C VAL A 48 -8.44 9.20 -10.09
N CYS A 49 -7.73 9.55 -11.16
CA CYS A 49 -6.94 10.78 -11.24
C CYS A 49 -7.77 12.06 -11.19
N SER A 50 -9.07 11.99 -11.53
CA SER A 50 -9.98 13.12 -11.37
C SER A 50 -10.36 13.41 -9.91
N HIS A 51 -9.99 12.52 -8.97
CA HIS A 51 -10.28 12.60 -7.53
C HIS A 51 -11.76 12.58 -7.15
N THR A 52 -12.68 12.31 -8.07
CA THR A 52 -14.13 12.32 -7.79
C THR A 52 -14.69 10.96 -7.36
N THR A 53 -13.92 9.88 -7.52
CA THR A 53 -14.41 8.51 -7.30
C THR A 53 -14.27 8.03 -5.85
N GLY A 54 -13.54 8.80 -5.03
CA GLY A 54 -13.17 8.45 -3.65
C GLY A 54 -12.15 7.30 -3.54
N HIS A 55 -11.72 6.72 -4.66
CA HIS A 55 -10.73 5.66 -4.66
C HIS A 55 -9.35 6.20 -4.32
N THR A 56 -8.54 5.33 -3.74
CA THR A 56 -7.08 5.49 -3.64
C THR A 56 -6.40 4.44 -4.49
N GLU A 57 -5.23 4.77 -5.03
CA GLU A 57 -4.30 3.78 -5.54
C GLU A 57 -3.86 2.85 -4.40
N ALA A 58 -3.86 1.55 -4.68
CA ALA A 58 -3.55 0.51 -3.73
C ALA A 58 -2.90 -0.70 -4.41
N VAL A 59 -2.28 -1.55 -3.59
CA VAL A 59 -1.83 -2.88 -3.99
C VAL A 59 -2.59 -3.95 -3.21
N GLU A 60 -3.03 -4.99 -3.91
CA GLU A 60 -3.51 -6.24 -3.31
C GLU A 60 -2.37 -7.28 -3.40
N ILE A 61 -1.99 -7.83 -2.26
CA ILE A 61 -0.90 -8.77 -2.10
C ILE A 61 -1.50 -10.11 -1.72
N THR A 62 -1.30 -11.13 -2.55
CA THR A 62 -1.58 -12.54 -2.22
C THR A 62 -0.31 -13.18 -1.67
N PHE A 63 -0.39 -13.79 -0.50
CA PHE A 63 0.76 -14.37 0.19
C PHE A 63 0.43 -15.73 0.83
N ASP A 64 1.49 -16.50 1.07
CA ASP A 64 1.44 -17.73 1.86
C ASP A 64 1.66 -17.40 3.35
N PRO A 65 0.63 -17.52 4.21
CA PRO A 65 0.71 -17.25 5.63
C PRO A 65 1.61 -18.23 6.40
N GLU A 66 1.98 -19.38 5.80
CA GLU A 66 2.96 -20.31 6.38
C GLU A 66 4.41 -19.82 6.18
N VAL A 67 4.64 -18.93 5.20
CA VAL A 67 5.98 -18.38 4.88
C VAL A 67 6.13 -16.94 5.37
N VAL A 68 5.12 -16.10 5.23
CA VAL A 68 5.14 -14.69 5.66
C VAL A 68 3.84 -14.30 6.36
N SER A 69 3.95 -13.66 7.53
CA SER A 69 2.78 -13.24 8.29
C SER A 69 2.22 -11.90 7.82
N TYR A 70 0.93 -11.67 8.06
CA TYR A 70 0.31 -10.36 7.83
C TYR A 70 1.00 -9.24 8.64
N GLU A 71 1.41 -9.53 9.89
CA GLU A 71 2.19 -8.59 10.70
C GLU A 71 3.47 -8.15 9.98
N LYS A 72 4.17 -9.08 9.32
CA LYS A 72 5.36 -8.75 8.56
C LYS A 72 5.07 -7.85 7.37
N LEU A 73 3.95 -8.08 6.69
CA LEU A 73 3.51 -7.21 5.59
C LEU A 73 3.20 -5.79 6.07
N VAL A 74 2.57 -5.65 7.24
CA VAL A 74 2.33 -4.35 7.88
C VAL A 74 3.64 -3.67 8.30
N GLU A 75 4.64 -4.42 8.79
CA GLU A 75 5.97 -3.86 9.06
C GLU A 75 6.63 -3.29 7.80
N ILE A 76 6.58 -4.04 6.68
CA ILE A 76 7.11 -3.58 5.39
C ILE A 76 6.37 -2.33 4.93
N TYR A 77 5.04 -2.29 5.07
CA TYR A 77 4.22 -1.13 4.71
C TYR A 77 4.70 0.17 5.39
N TRP A 78 5.04 0.12 6.69
CA TRP A 78 5.54 1.30 7.43
C TRP A 78 6.89 1.81 6.95
N GLN A 79 7.67 0.97 6.28
CA GLN A 79 8.95 1.33 5.68
C GLN A 79 8.77 1.97 4.30
N GLN A 80 7.62 1.73 3.66
CA GLN A 80 7.34 2.25 2.32
C GLN A 80 6.62 3.59 2.37
N THR A 81 5.76 3.83 3.35
CA THR A 81 4.91 5.03 3.41
C THR A 81 5.41 6.02 4.45
N ASP A 82 5.23 7.33 4.23
CA ASP A 82 5.31 8.34 5.28
C ASP A 82 3.99 8.28 6.08
N PRO A 83 4.01 7.74 7.30
CA PRO A 83 2.79 7.48 8.06
C PRO A 83 2.30 8.74 8.78
N THR A 84 2.96 9.89 8.58
CA THR A 84 2.65 11.18 9.21
C THR A 84 2.00 12.19 8.25
N ASP A 85 1.87 11.84 6.96
CA ASP A 85 1.26 12.68 5.93
C ASP A 85 -0.06 12.09 5.42
N ALA A 86 -1.17 12.71 5.79
CA ALA A 86 -2.51 12.31 5.35
C ALA A 86 -2.89 12.85 3.97
N MET A 87 -2.15 13.83 3.43
CA MET A 87 -2.53 14.60 2.23
C MET A 87 -1.90 14.06 0.94
N GLY A 88 -1.27 12.88 1.02
CA GLY A 88 -0.54 12.26 -0.07
C GLY A 88 0.77 11.63 0.42
N GLN A 89 1.60 11.17 -0.50
CA GLN A 89 2.87 10.51 -0.24
C GLN A 89 3.93 11.01 -1.19
N PHE A 90 4.98 11.61 -0.63
CA PHE A 90 6.11 12.15 -1.40
C PHE A 90 5.64 13.16 -2.48
N GLN A 91 5.98 12.93 -3.75
CA GLN A 91 5.50 13.77 -4.86
C GLN A 91 4.01 13.60 -5.18
N ASP A 92 3.38 12.49 -4.77
CA ASP A 92 1.98 12.20 -5.08
C ASP A 92 1.06 12.87 -4.05
N ARG A 93 0.21 13.80 -4.49
CA ARG A 93 -0.66 14.60 -3.61
C ARG A 93 -2.14 14.42 -3.94
N GLY A 94 -2.98 14.47 -2.91
CA GLY A 94 -4.43 14.36 -3.03
C GLY A 94 -4.98 13.04 -2.49
N ASP A 95 -6.31 12.97 -2.38
CA ASP A 95 -7.02 11.90 -1.67
C ASP A 95 -6.80 10.52 -2.29
N SER A 96 -6.45 10.46 -3.58
CA SER A 96 -6.16 9.21 -4.30
C SER A 96 -4.81 8.57 -3.90
N TYR A 97 -4.01 9.26 -3.07
CA TYR A 97 -2.67 8.86 -2.67
C TYR A 97 -2.49 8.77 -1.15
N ARG A 98 -3.59 8.87 -0.40
CA ARG A 98 -3.56 8.85 1.08
C ARG A 98 -3.11 7.47 1.61
N PRO A 99 -2.40 7.43 2.74
CA PRO A 99 -1.97 6.17 3.34
C PRO A 99 -3.13 5.46 4.07
N VAL A 100 -3.47 4.24 3.64
CA VAL A 100 -4.50 3.40 4.26
C VAL A 100 -4.08 1.94 4.30
N ILE A 101 -4.35 1.26 5.43
CA ILE A 101 -4.33 -0.19 5.52
C ILE A 101 -5.77 -0.70 5.48
N PHE A 102 -6.12 -1.47 4.45
CA PHE A 102 -7.44 -2.07 4.32
C PHE A 102 -7.42 -3.50 4.87
N THR A 103 -8.28 -3.76 5.86
CA THR A 103 -8.28 -5.02 6.61
C THR A 103 -9.49 -5.86 6.24
N LYS A 104 -9.28 -7.14 5.91
CA LYS A 104 -10.36 -8.02 5.46
C LYS A 104 -11.15 -8.68 6.60
N ASN A 105 -10.59 -8.69 7.81
CA ASN A 105 -11.18 -9.32 8.98
C ASN A 105 -10.66 -8.70 10.29
N LYS A 106 -11.27 -9.10 11.42
CA LYS A 106 -10.93 -8.60 12.75
C LYS A 106 -9.49 -8.86 13.17
N GLU A 107 -8.87 -9.95 12.71
CA GLU A 107 -7.50 -10.27 13.08
C GLU A 107 -6.50 -9.34 12.38
N GLN A 108 -6.67 -9.11 11.07
CA GLN A 108 -5.89 -8.10 10.35
C GLN A 108 -6.09 -6.70 10.94
N ASN A 109 -7.33 -6.35 11.30
CA ASN A 109 -7.64 -5.08 11.95
C ASN A 109 -6.87 -4.90 13.26
N ARG A 110 -6.92 -5.92 14.14
CA ARG A 110 -6.18 -5.93 15.40
C ARG A 110 -4.67 -5.79 15.16
N ILE A 111 -4.09 -6.60 14.27
CA ILE A 111 -2.65 -6.55 13.96
C ILE A 111 -2.23 -5.17 13.42
N ALA A 112 -3.03 -4.58 12.52
CA ALA A 112 -2.74 -3.26 11.96
C ALA A 112 -2.78 -2.17 13.03
N ILE A 113 -3.78 -2.21 13.93
CA ILE A 113 -3.91 -1.25 15.04
C ILE A 113 -2.75 -1.40 16.02
N ASP A 114 -2.46 -2.63 16.47
CA ASP A 114 -1.36 -2.91 17.41
C ASP A 114 -0.02 -2.45 16.82
N SER A 115 0.21 -2.69 15.52
CA SER A 115 1.40 -2.25 14.80
C SER A 115 1.49 -0.71 14.68
N LYS A 116 0.38 -0.03 14.36
CA LYS A 116 0.30 1.43 14.33
C LYS A 116 0.62 2.05 15.70
N GLU A 117 0.08 1.49 16.77
CA GLU A 117 0.37 1.95 18.13
C GLU A 117 1.83 1.75 18.53
N LYS A 118 2.40 0.58 18.19
CA LYS A 118 3.81 0.28 18.41
C LYS A 118 4.70 1.28 17.67
N LEU A 119 4.35 1.62 16.44
CA LEU A 119 5.06 2.63 15.65
C LEU A 119 4.97 4.01 16.30
N ALA A 120 3.78 4.44 16.73
CA ALA A 120 3.58 5.72 17.40
C ALA A 120 4.38 5.84 18.71
N LYS A 121 4.54 4.73 19.45
CA LYS A 121 5.30 4.67 20.71
C LYS A 121 6.82 4.51 20.52
N SER A 122 7.29 4.28 19.30
CA SER A 122 8.70 3.97 19.02
C SER A 122 9.65 5.17 19.17
N GLY A 123 9.13 6.40 19.17
CA GLY A 123 9.93 7.63 19.13
C GLY A 123 10.58 7.92 17.77
N LYS A 124 10.24 7.15 16.72
CA LYS A 124 10.80 7.32 15.38
C LYS A 124 10.28 8.54 14.62
N TYR A 125 9.08 9.01 14.96
CA TYR A 125 8.44 10.16 14.32
C TYR A 125 8.07 11.22 15.36
N ASP A 126 8.37 12.47 15.05
CA ASP A 126 7.97 13.62 15.88
C ASP A 126 6.49 14.00 15.71
N LYS A 127 5.85 13.47 14.66
CA LYS A 127 4.46 13.72 14.31
C LYS A 127 3.58 12.49 14.59
N PRO A 128 2.27 12.67 14.85
CA PRO A 128 1.34 11.57 15.00
C PRO A 128 1.30 10.66 13.76
N ILE A 129 1.04 9.37 13.99
CA ILE A 129 0.80 8.39 12.93
C ILE A 129 -0.65 8.52 12.44
N VAL A 130 -0.84 9.04 11.23
CA VAL A 130 -2.13 9.39 10.64
C VAL A 130 -2.69 8.37 9.66
N THR A 131 -1.90 7.35 9.26
CA THR A 131 -2.38 6.27 8.39
C THR A 131 -3.70 5.68 8.89
N SER A 132 -4.69 5.62 8.00
CA SER A 132 -6.01 5.09 8.33
C SER A 132 -6.02 3.56 8.29
N ILE A 133 -6.82 2.94 9.15
CA ILE A 133 -7.06 1.49 9.14
C ILE A 133 -8.56 1.32 8.90
N GLU A 134 -8.92 0.78 7.75
CA GLU A 134 -10.30 0.72 7.26
C GLU A 134 -10.68 -0.73 6.92
N ASP A 135 -11.97 -1.04 6.95
CA ASP A 135 -12.47 -2.31 6.42
C ASP A 135 -12.26 -2.36 4.90
N ALA A 136 -11.83 -3.52 4.39
CA ALA A 136 -11.61 -3.71 2.96
C ALA A 136 -12.91 -3.50 2.17
N LYS A 137 -12.85 -2.62 1.17
CA LYS A 137 -13.89 -2.40 0.16
C LYS A 137 -13.57 -3.19 -1.11
N PRO A 138 -14.48 -3.25 -2.10
CA PRO A 138 -14.16 -3.85 -3.40
C PRO A 138 -12.83 -3.33 -3.95
N PHE A 139 -11.99 -4.25 -4.40
CA PHE A 139 -10.72 -3.95 -5.05
C PHE A 139 -10.89 -4.10 -6.56
N TYR A 140 -10.56 -3.05 -7.31
CA TYR A 140 -10.63 -3.03 -8.76
C TYR A 140 -9.21 -3.06 -9.32
N ARG A 141 -8.86 -4.14 -10.01
CA ARG A 141 -7.56 -4.26 -10.68
C ARG A 141 -7.39 -3.12 -11.70
N ALA A 142 -6.26 -2.43 -11.63
CA ALA A 142 -5.89 -1.41 -12.60
C ALA A 142 -5.50 -2.04 -13.95
N GLU A 143 -5.48 -1.20 -14.97
CA GLU A 143 -5.16 -1.54 -16.35
C GLU A 143 -3.79 -2.24 -16.46
N GLU A 144 -3.63 -3.10 -17.48
CA GLU A 144 -2.46 -3.98 -17.60
C GLU A 144 -1.13 -3.23 -17.73
N TYR A 145 -1.15 -2.00 -18.25
CA TYR A 145 0.05 -1.18 -18.35
C TYR A 145 0.56 -0.67 -17.00
N HIS A 146 -0.26 -0.67 -15.94
CA HIS A 146 0.17 -0.36 -14.57
C HIS A 146 0.79 -1.56 -13.84
N GLN A 147 0.54 -2.77 -14.32
CA GLN A 147 0.96 -4.00 -13.65
C GLN A 147 2.44 -4.26 -13.93
N GLU A 148 3.19 -4.68 -12.92
CA GLU A 148 4.64 -4.90 -13.03
C GLU A 148 5.42 -3.69 -13.60
N PHE A 149 4.93 -2.47 -13.31
CA PHE A 149 5.46 -1.25 -13.91
C PHE A 149 6.97 -1.07 -13.69
N TYR A 150 7.49 -1.45 -12.52
CA TYR A 150 8.91 -1.38 -12.21
C TYR A 150 9.78 -2.28 -13.11
N LYS A 151 9.24 -3.39 -13.62
CA LYS A 151 9.91 -4.26 -14.59
C LYS A 151 9.78 -3.71 -16.01
N LYS A 152 8.59 -3.24 -16.36
CA LYS A 152 8.26 -2.78 -17.72
C LYS A 152 8.87 -1.41 -18.07
N ASN A 153 9.00 -0.51 -17.09
CA ASN A 153 9.44 0.87 -17.26
C ASN A 153 10.43 1.32 -16.16
N PRO A 154 11.64 0.71 -16.08
CA PRO A 154 12.56 0.92 -14.96
C PRO A 154 13.05 2.37 -14.81
N GLU A 155 13.28 3.09 -15.90
CA GLU A 155 13.72 4.50 -15.85
C GLU A 155 12.66 5.41 -15.26
N ARG A 156 11.40 5.25 -15.71
CA ARG A 156 10.29 6.03 -15.17
C ARG A 156 10.01 5.67 -13.72
N PHE A 157 10.02 4.37 -13.40
CA PHE A 157 9.91 3.91 -12.02
C PHE A 157 10.96 4.55 -11.10
N ALA A 158 12.22 4.60 -11.54
CA ALA A 158 13.30 5.22 -10.76
C ALA A 158 13.06 6.70 -10.46
N MET A 159 12.39 7.43 -11.37
CA MET A 159 12.00 8.83 -11.13
C MET A 159 10.87 8.94 -10.10
N GLU A 160 9.85 8.08 -10.18
CA GLU A 160 8.71 8.08 -9.25
C GLU A 160 9.14 7.60 -7.84
N GLU A 161 10.18 6.77 -7.71
CA GLU A 161 10.62 6.22 -6.42
C GLU A 161 11.47 7.21 -5.59
N ILE A 162 11.97 8.31 -6.17
CA ILE A 162 12.97 9.21 -5.54
C ILE A 162 12.53 9.68 -4.14
N GLY A 163 11.32 10.21 -4.02
CA GLY A 163 10.83 10.74 -2.74
C GLY A 163 10.71 9.65 -1.67
N ARG A 164 10.34 8.42 -2.08
CA ARG A 164 10.30 7.25 -1.19
C ARG A 164 11.70 6.84 -0.74
N MET A 165 12.68 6.85 -1.63
CA MET A 165 14.08 6.54 -1.28
C MET A 165 14.67 7.57 -0.31
N GLU A 166 14.36 8.85 -0.49
CA GLU A 166 14.77 9.91 0.44
C GLU A 166 14.19 9.71 1.84
N TYR A 167 12.91 9.37 1.91
CA TYR A 167 12.25 9.02 3.15
C TYR A 167 12.90 7.81 3.84
N GLN A 168 13.13 6.73 3.09
CA GLN A 168 13.78 5.53 3.61
C GLN A 168 15.16 5.84 4.19
N ARG A 169 16.00 6.62 3.49
CA ARG A 169 17.33 7.03 4.00
C ARG A 169 17.29 7.83 5.29
N ARG A 170 16.18 8.52 5.57
CA ARG A 170 16.03 9.35 6.77
C ARG A 170 15.55 8.54 7.97
N PHE A 171 14.72 7.53 7.75
CA PHE A 171 13.97 6.86 8.81
C PHE A 171 14.33 5.38 8.98
N LEU A 172 15.04 4.75 8.04
CA LEU A 172 15.51 3.37 8.11
C LEU A 172 17.03 3.33 8.13
#